data_AF-A0A2C5Y5X8-F1
#
_entry.id   AF-A0A2C5Y5X8-F1
#
_cell.length_a   1.000
_cell.length_b   1.000
_cell.length_c   1.000
_cell.angle_alpha   90.00
_cell.angle_beta   90.00
_cell.angle_gamma   90.00
#
_symmetry.space_group_name_H-M   'P 1'
#
loop_
_entity.id
_entity.type
_entity.pdbx_description
1 polymer ?
#
loop_
_entity_poly.entity_id
_entity_poly.type
_entity_poly.pdbx_seq_one_letter_code
_entity_poly.pdbx_strand_id
1 'polypeptide(L)'
;MLTATVLIAALVATLMLVATRVRNYYRLAHVPGPKRMGFTNLFMARKMYSGRMHYDLLDLNKSYGPIVRTGPNMLMVSDADVLRHMSAARSEYTRGPYYKAVRINPDQDNIFSMTDDIIHKELKSKMGLGYSGRDMGGFEPGIDKQIAAFVRLIECKYLSTATDYRPMDLARKCNYFALDVISELGFGAAFGFLAEDRDLYSYNEMTRKFFPFVMFMSSVPVLLSMLGKWPLSALGPTAGDSAGFGRLMQFAASFVDGRLAPGSKRGRDMMQSFIDSGLTRDELMQEVFVET
;
A
#
# COMPACT_ATOMS: atom_id res chain seq x y z
N MET A 1 -18.15 45.49 2.58
CA MET A 1 -16.86 45.41 1.85
C MET A 1 -16.25 44.01 1.89
N LEU A 2 -16.20 43.35 3.06
CA LEU A 2 -15.67 41.97 3.20
C LEU A 2 -16.39 40.92 2.32
N THR A 3 -17.70 41.03 2.13
CA THR A 3 -18.48 40.09 1.31
C THR A 3 -18.19 40.21 -0.18
N ALA A 4 -18.02 41.44 -0.68
CA ALA A 4 -17.70 41.69 -2.08
C ALA A 4 -16.28 41.21 -2.44
N THR A 5 -15.30 41.43 -1.55
CA THR A 5 -13.93 40.93 -1.76
C THR A 5 -13.87 39.40 -1.74
N VAL A 6 -14.63 38.74 -0.86
CA VAL A 6 -14.75 37.27 -0.84
C VAL A 6 -15.38 36.73 -2.13
N LEU A 7 -16.45 37.37 -2.62
CA LEU A 7 -17.10 36.95 -3.87
C LEU A 7 -16.19 37.13 -5.09
N ILE A 8 -15.45 38.24 -5.16
CA ILE A 8 -14.47 38.47 -6.24
C ILE A 8 -13.34 37.46 -6.16
N ALA A 9 -12.79 37.20 -4.97
CA ALA A 9 -11.74 36.18 -4.79
C ALA A 9 -12.23 34.78 -5.19
N ALA A 10 -13.46 34.41 -4.82
CA ALA A 10 -14.06 33.14 -5.20
C ALA A 10 -14.28 33.03 -6.72
N LEU A 11 -14.73 34.09 -7.36
CA LEU A 11 -14.89 34.15 -8.82
C LEU A 11 -13.55 34.00 -9.53
N VAL A 12 -12.53 34.75 -9.11
CA VAL A 12 -11.17 34.68 -9.67
C VAL A 12 -10.58 33.27 -9.50
N ALA A 13 -10.70 32.68 -8.31
CA ALA A 13 -10.24 31.31 -8.05
C ALA A 13 -10.97 30.29 -8.92
N THR A 14 -12.28 30.46 -9.13
CA THR A 14 -13.08 29.59 -10.01
C THR A 14 -12.64 29.71 -11.47
N LEU A 15 -12.44 30.93 -11.97
CA LEU A 15 -11.96 31.17 -13.33
C LEU A 15 -10.56 30.60 -13.55
N MET A 16 -9.64 30.77 -12.59
CA MET A 16 -8.31 30.16 -12.65
C MET A 16 -8.36 28.63 -12.67
N LEU A 17 -9.23 28.03 -11.87
CA LEU A 17 -9.43 26.59 -11.83
C LEU A 17 -9.97 26.09 -13.18
N VAL A 18 -11.00 26.74 -13.73
CA VAL A 18 -11.57 26.40 -15.04
C VAL A 18 -10.51 26.54 -16.13
N ALA A 19 -9.78 27.66 -16.18
CA ALA A 19 -8.71 27.88 -17.16
C ALA A 19 -7.64 26.80 -17.08
N THR A 20 -7.23 26.40 -15.87
CA THR A 20 -6.26 25.32 -15.66
C THR A 20 -6.79 23.96 -16.15
N ARG A 21 -8.08 23.66 -15.90
CA ARG A 21 -8.72 22.43 -16.38
C ARG A 21 -8.81 22.39 -17.89
N VAL A 22 -9.21 23.49 -18.52
CA VAL A 22 -9.29 23.61 -19.98
C VAL A 22 -7.90 23.49 -20.61
N ARG A 23 -6.88 24.16 -20.05
CA ARG A 23 -5.48 24.03 -20.51
C ARG A 23 -4.99 22.59 -20.44
N ASN A 24 -5.21 21.91 -19.31
CA ASN A 24 -4.81 20.50 -19.14
C ASN A 24 -5.60 19.58 -20.07
N TYR A 25 -6.87 19.90 -20.34
CA TYR A 25 -7.67 19.17 -21.31
C TYR A 25 -7.03 19.22 -22.70
N TYR A 26 -6.72 20.41 -23.21
CA TYR A 26 -6.14 20.58 -24.54
C TYR A 26 -4.70 20.05 -24.66
N ARG A 27 -3.89 20.15 -23.60
CA ARG A 27 -2.50 19.64 -23.59
C ARG A 27 -2.41 18.14 -23.95
N LEU A 28 -3.37 17.34 -23.50
CA LEU A 28 -3.44 15.90 -23.75
C LEU A 28 -4.61 15.52 -24.68
N ALA A 29 -5.13 16.45 -25.48
CA ALA A 29 -6.26 16.18 -26.38
C ALA A 29 -5.88 15.28 -27.57
N HIS A 30 -4.60 15.21 -27.91
CA HIS A 30 -4.07 14.32 -28.94
C HIS A 30 -4.00 12.85 -28.50
N VAL A 31 -4.05 12.58 -27.18
CA VAL A 31 -4.03 11.22 -26.65
C VAL A 31 -5.46 10.65 -26.66
N PRO A 32 -5.68 9.46 -27.25
CA PRO A 32 -7.01 8.87 -27.33
C PRO A 32 -7.53 8.49 -25.93
N GLY A 33 -8.85 8.58 -25.75
CA GLY A 33 -9.52 8.17 -24.51
C GLY A 33 -10.91 8.79 -24.33
N PRO A 34 -11.67 8.34 -23.32
CA PRO A 34 -12.99 8.90 -23.05
C PRO A 34 -12.91 10.37 -22.64
N LYS A 35 -13.60 11.26 -23.38
CA LYS A 35 -13.59 12.72 -23.12
C LYS A 35 -13.88 13.07 -21.65
N ARG A 36 -14.81 12.33 -21.01
CA ARG A 36 -15.18 12.50 -19.59
C ARG A 36 -14.01 12.28 -18.61
N MET A 37 -13.13 11.33 -18.90
CA MET A 37 -11.92 11.07 -18.09
C MET A 37 -10.89 12.19 -18.24
N GLY A 38 -10.88 12.88 -19.39
CA GLY A 38 -10.01 14.03 -19.61
C GLY A 38 -10.31 15.26 -18.74
N PHE A 39 -11.52 15.39 -18.19
CA PHE A 39 -11.91 16.53 -17.35
C PHE A 39 -11.75 16.29 -15.84
N THR A 40 -11.96 15.04 -15.39
CA THR A 40 -11.93 14.70 -13.96
C THR A 40 -11.42 13.29 -13.69
N ASN A 41 -10.67 13.12 -12.60
CA ASN A 41 -10.24 11.82 -12.10
C ASN A 41 -11.36 11.01 -11.45
N LEU A 42 -12.52 11.63 -11.18
CA LEU A 42 -13.62 11.00 -10.43
C LEU A 42 -14.15 9.74 -11.13
N PHE A 43 -14.12 9.70 -12.47
CA PHE A 43 -14.51 8.51 -13.22
C PHE A 43 -13.57 7.33 -12.94
N MET A 44 -12.26 7.57 -12.95
CA MET A 44 -11.27 6.54 -12.62
C MET A 44 -11.37 6.15 -11.15
N ALA A 45 -11.54 7.12 -10.24
CA ALA A 45 -11.74 6.87 -8.82
C ALA A 45 -12.94 5.94 -8.55
N ARG A 46 -14.07 6.17 -9.23
CA ARG A 46 -15.25 5.29 -9.15
C ARG A 46 -14.95 3.88 -9.66
N LYS A 47 -14.17 3.74 -10.74
CA LYS A 47 -13.75 2.42 -11.25
C LYS A 47 -12.81 1.72 -10.26
N MET A 48 -11.90 2.45 -9.62
CA MET A 48 -11.02 1.92 -8.57
C MET A 48 -11.81 1.41 -7.36
N TYR A 49 -12.82 2.16 -6.92
CA TYR A 49 -13.70 1.73 -5.83
C TYR A 49 -14.48 0.44 -6.15
N SER A 50 -14.79 0.17 -7.42
CA SER A 50 -15.54 -1.02 -7.82
C SER A 50 -14.77 -2.35 -7.72
N GLY A 51 -13.44 -2.30 -7.53
CA GLY A 51 -12.57 -3.49 -7.55
C GLY A 51 -12.35 -4.10 -8.94
N ARG A 52 -12.93 -3.52 -10.01
CA ARG A 52 -12.84 -4.02 -11.39
C ARG A 52 -11.96 -3.15 -12.30
N MET A 53 -11.10 -2.31 -11.72
CA MET A 53 -10.26 -1.37 -12.47
C MET A 53 -9.44 -2.07 -13.57
N HIS A 54 -8.88 -3.24 -13.31
CA HIS A 54 -8.07 -3.98 -14.28
C HIS A 54 -8.86 -4.38 -15.53
N TYR A 55 -10.13 -4.78 -15.39
CA TYR A 55 -11.02 -5.03 -16.53
C TYR A 55 -11.32 -3.73 -17.29
N ASP A 56 -11.62 -2.65 -16.56
CA ASP A 56 -11.90 -1.35 -17.19
C ASP A 56 -10.69 -0.82 -17.97
N LEU A 57 -9.48 -0.95 -17.43
CA LEU A 57 -8.24 -0.58 -18.11
C LEU A 57 -7.98 -1.45 -19.35
N LEU A 58 -8.27 -2.75 -19.27
CA LEU A 58 -8.17 -3.66 -20.41
C LEU A 58 -9.16 -3.28 -21.52
N ASP A 59 -10.41 -2.94 -21.18
CA ASP A 59 -11.42 -2.52 -22.16
C ASP A 59 -11.06 -1.19 -22.81
N LEU A 60 -10.50 -0.25 -22.03
CA LEU A 60 -9.95 1.00 -22.55
C LEU A 60 -8.79 0.75 -23.51
N ASN A 61 -7.89 -0.16 -23.16
CA ASN A 61 -6.77 -0.56 -24.00
C ASN A 61 -7.25 -1.11 -25.35
N LYS A 62 -8.19 -2.05 -25.33
CA LYS A 62 -8.79 -2.64 -26.53
C LYS A 62 -9.48 -1.59 -27.41
N SER A 63 -10.08 -0.57 -26.80
CA SER A 63 -10.88 0.44 -27.52
C SER A 63 -10.05 1.60 -28.08
N TYR A 64 -9.00 2.03 -27.35
CA TYR A 64 -8.26 3.26 -27.65
C TYR A 64 -6.77 3.02 -27.97
N GLY A 65 -6.28 1.79 -27.80
CA GLY A 65 -4.89 1.42 -28.06
C GLY A 65 -4.00 1.45 -26.83
N PRO A 66 -2.67 1.40 -27.02
CA PRO A 66 -1.73 1.11 -25.93
C PRO A 66 -1.47 2.27 -24.97
N ILE A 67 -1.79 3.51 -25.37
CA ILE A 67 -1.67 4.71 -24.56
C ILE A 67 -3.04 5.39 -24.51
N VAL A 68 -3.65 5.44 -23.33
CA VAL A 68 -5.02 5.93 -23.15
C VAL A 68 -5.06 7.01 -22.07
N ARG A 69 -5.77 8.10 -22.35
CA ARG A 69 -6.02 9.15 -21.37
C ARG A 69 -7.07 8.70 -20.34
N THR A 70 -6.65 8.61 -19.08
CA THR A 70 -7.48 8.16 -17.94
C THR A 70 -7.76 9.26 -16.90
N GLY A 71 -7.13 10.42 -17.03
CA GLY A 71 -7.37 11.60 -16.20
C GLY A 71 -6.99 12.91 -16.92
N PRO A 72 -7.17 14.08 -16.28
CA PRO A 72 -6.73 15.36 -16.84
C PRO A 72 -5.22 15.42 -17.07
N ASN A 73 -4.44 14.77 -16.20
CA ASN A 73 -2.98 14.66 -16.24
C ASN A 73 -2.51 13.21 -15.97
N MET A 74 -3.29 12.22 -16.37
CA MET A 74 -2.99 10.81 -16.14
C MET A 74 -3.21 10.01 -17.41
N LEU A 75 -2.21 9.20 -17.76
CA LEU A 75 -2.22 8.31 -18.90
C LEU A 75 -2.05 6.87 -18.41
N MET A 76 -2.85 5.97 -18.94
CA MET A 76 -2.57 4.54 -18.88
C MET A 76 -1.64 4.20 -20.04
N VAL A 77 -0.53 3.53 -19.74
CA VAL A 77 0.43 3.04 -20.72
C VAL A 77 0.51 1.53 -20.60
N SER A 78 0.45 0.86 -21.74
CA SER A 78 0.62 -0.59 -21.89
C SER A 78 1.60 -0.95 -23.01
N ASP A 79 2.15 0.07 -23.67
CA ASP A 79 3.14 -0.10 -24.72
C ASP A 79 4.44 -0.65 -24.12
N ALA A 80 4.91 -1.78 -24.65
CA ALA A 80 6.08 -2.48 -24.10
C ALA A 80 7.37 -1.65 -24.22
N ASP A 81 7.52 -0.86 -25.28
CA ASP A 81 8.71 -0.04 -25.49
C ASP A 81 8.73 1.16 -24.56
N VAL A 82 7.57 1.81 -24.35
CA VAL A 82 7.43 2.88 -23.35
C VAL A 82 7.68 2.34 -21.94
N LEU A 83 7.12 1.17 -21.59
CA LEU A 83 7.35 0.56 -20.28
C LEU A 83 8.83 0.23 -20.07
N ARG A 84 9.51 -0.33 -21.08
CA ARG A 84 10.96 -0.59 -21.03
C ARG A 84 11.76 0.69 -20.85
N HIS A 85 11.40 1.76 -21.56
CA HIS A 85 12.05 3.06 -21.43
C HIS A 85 11.84 3.66 -20.03
N MET A 86 10.61 3.61 -19.51
CA MET A 86 10.28 4.09 -18.16
C MET A 86 11.04 3.33 -17.07
N SER A 87 11.27 2.02 -17.23
CA SER A 87 12.00 1.18 -16.27
C SER A 87 13.51 1.13 -16.47
N ALA A 88 14.07 1.88 -17.43
CA ALA A 88 15.51 1.86 -17.69
C ALA A 88 16.31 2.46 -16.53
N ALA A 89 17.55 2.00 -16.32
CA ALA A 89 18.40 2.43 -15.20
C ALA A 89 18.73 3.94 -15.16
N ARG A 90 18.56 4.64 -16.29
CA ARG A 90 18.74 6.10 -16.42
C ARG A 90 17.48 6.81 -16.91
N SER A 91 16.32 6.21 -16.63
CA SER A 91 15.03 6.80 -16.94
C SER A 91 14.83 8.10 -16.17
N GLU A 92 14.28 9.12 -16.83
CA GLU A 92 13.88 10.37 -16.19
C GLU A 92 12.49 10.26 -15.52
N TYR A 93 11.80 9.13 -15.70
CA TYR A 93 10.50 8.90 -15.09
C TYR A 93 10.66 8.58 -13.60
N THR A 94 10.09 9.45 -12.77
CA THR A 94 10.09 9.31 -11.31
C THR A 94 8.71 8.91 -10.78
N ARG A 95 8.68 8.45 -9.53
CA ARG A 95 7.42 8.09 -8.86
C ARG A 95 6.51 9.30 -8.71
N GLY A 96 5.28 9.17 -9.19
CA GLY A 96 4.29 10.23 -9.10
C GLY A 96 3.65 10.38 -7.72
N PRO A 97 2.84 11.44 -7.50
CA PRO A 97 2.15 11.69 -6.23
C PRO A 97 1.22 10.57 -5.75
N TYR A 98 0.82 9.66 -6.64
CA TYR A 98 -0.01 8.49 -6.32
C TYR A 98 0.61 7.63 -5.21
N TYR A 99 1.94 7.47 -5.19
CA TYR A 99 2.65 6.67 -4.19
C TYR A 99 2.46 7.21 -2.76
N LYS A 100 2.23 8.51 -2.60
CA LYS A 100 1.97 9.14 -1.29
C LYS A 100 0.65 8.71 -0.65
N ALA A 101 -0.23 8.05 -1.40
CA ALA A 101 -1.48 7.52 -0.86
C ALA A 101 -1.33 6.30 0.04
N VAL A 102 -0.16 5.67 0.01
CA VAL A 102 0.15 4.48 0.81
C VAL A 102 0.93 4.85 2.08
N ARG A 103 0.99 6.16 2.40
CA ARG A 103 1.51 6.62 3.69
C ARG A 103 0.55 6.20 4.80
N ILE A 104 1.10 5.64 5.85
CA ILE A 104 0.33 5.26 7.03
C ILE A 104 0.29 6.42 8.02
N ASN A 105 1.43 7.09 8.20
CA ASN A 105 1.48 8.40 8.81
C ASN A 105 1.55 9.48 7.72
N PRO A 106 0.62 10.45 7.66
CA PRO A 106 0.62 11.51 6.63
C PRO A 106 1.95 12.25 6.45
N ASP A 107 2.71 12.38 7.55
CA ASP A 107 3.94 13.18 7.62
C ASP A 107 5.22 12.37 7.39
N GLN A 108 5.13 11.05 7.26
CA GLN A 108 6.29 10.17 7.08
C GLN A 108 6.14 9.31 5.83
N ASP A 109 7.22 9.22 5.06
CA ASP A 109 7.30 8.34 3.89
C ASP A 109 7.94 7.00 4.27
N ASN A 110 7.42 5.92 3.69
CA ASN A 110 8.04 4.59 3.70
C ASN A 110 8.74 4.33 2.36
N ILE A 111 9.47 3.21 2.23
CA ILE A 111 10.16 2.82 1.00
C ILE A 111 9.24 2.80 -0.22
N PHE A 112 7.95 2.47 -0.04
CA PHE A 112 6.97 2.44 -1.13
C PHE A 112 6.48 3.84 -1.50
N SER A 113 6.22 4.72 -0.53
CA SER A 113 5.67 6.05 -0.74
C SER A 113 6.71 7.11 -1.09
N MET A 114 8.00 6.86 -0.78
CA MET A 114 9.11 7.76 -1.07
C MET A 114 9.20 8.03 -2.57
N THR A 115 8.99 9.30 -2.94
CA THR A 115 9.05 9.77 -4.34
C THR A 115 10.39 10.41 -4.71
N ASP A 116 11.21 10.75 -3.71
CA ASP A 116 12.57 11.25 -3.94
C ASP A 116 13.51 10.06 -4.18
N ASP A 117 14.11 10.02 -5.37
CA ASP A 117 14.94 8.88 -5.78
C ASP A 117 16.23 8.75 -4.98
N ILE A 118 16.78 9.86 -4.47
CA ILE A 118 18.02 9.85 -3.68
C ILE A 118 17.73 9.22 -2.32
N ILE A 119 16.69 9.71 -1.64
CA ILE A 119 16.29 9.20 -0.33
C ILE A 119 15.80 7.74 -0.45
N HIS A 120 15.01 7.45 -1.49
CA HIS A 120 14.55 6.08 -1.76
C HIS A 120 15.73 5.12 -2.00
N LYS A 121 16.76 5.55 -2.73
CA LYS A 121 17.97 4.73 -2.95
C LYS A 121 18.72 4.47 -1.64
N GLU A 122 18.84 5.47 -0.77
CA GLU A 122 19.47 5.32 0.54
C GLU A 122 18.70 4.32 1.41
N LEU A 123 17.38 4.50 1.56
CA LEU A 123 16.52 3.59 2.31
C LEU A 123 16.61 2.16 1.76
N LYS A 124 16.51 1.99 0.44
CA LYS A 124 16.64 0.69 -0.22
C LYS A 124 17.99 0.03 0.08
N SER A 125 19.07 0.82 0.11
CA SER A 125 20.41 0.30 0.43
C SER A 125 20.49 -0.18 1.87
N LYS A 126 19.93 0.56 2.83
CA LYS A 126 19.90 0.17 4.24
C LYS A 126 19.07 -1.11 4.45
N MET A 127 17.94 -1.24 3.77
CA MET A 127 17.05 -2.41 3.91
C MET A 127 17.52 -3.65 3.12
N GLY A 128 18.39 -3.47 2.13
CA GLY A 128 18.80 -4.54 1.22
C GLY A 128 19.42 -5.76 1.93
N LEU A 129 20.12 -5.54 3.05
CA LEU A 129 20.70 -6.62 3.86
C LEU A 129 19.62 -7.47 4.52
N GLY A 130 18.60 -6.84 5.11
CA GLY A 130 17.47 -7.54 5.73
C GLY A 130 16.74 -8.42 4.72
N TYR A 131 16.42 -7.89 3.53
CA TYR A 131 15.79 -8.68 2.47
C TYR A 131 16.67 -9.78 1.87
N SER A 132 17.99 -9.74 2.08
CA SER A 132 18.89 -10.79 1.59
C SER A 132 18.86 -12.05 2.47
N GLY A 133 18.38 -11.97 3.71
CA GLY A 133 18.35 -13.09 4.65
C GLY A 133 19.73 -13.54 5.15
N ARG A 134 20.83 -12.95 4.65
CA ARG A 134 22.20 -13.44 4.86
C ARG A 134 22.63 -13.38 6.33
N ASP A 135 22.28 -12.30 7.03
CA ASP A 135 22.74 -12.06 8.41
C ASP A 135 21.90 -12.81 9.46
N MET A 136 20.82 -13.48 9.03
CA MET A 136 19.87 -14.18 9.92
C MET A 136 19.98 -15.70 9.86
N GLY A 137 20.89 -16.23 9.03
CA GLY A 137 20.98 -17.68 8.78
C GLY A 137 20.00 -18.18 7.71
N GLY A 138 19.48 -17.28 6.87
CA GLY A 138 18.51 -17.58 5.82
C GLY A 138 17.06 -17.58 6.30
N PHE A 139 16.13 -17.55 5.34
CA PHE A 139 14.69 -17.54 5.61
C PHE A 139 14.08 -18.94 5.72
N GLU A 140 14.79 -19.96 5.25
CA GLU A 140 14.32 -21.35 5.17
C GLU A 140 13.80 -21.88 6.52
N PRO A 141 14.49 -21.71 7.67
CA PRO A 141 13.99 -22.25 8.93
C PRO A 141 12.66 -21.61 9.38
N GLY A 142 12.50 -20.30 9.14
CA GLY A 142 11.28 -19.57 9.48
C GLY A 142 10.10 -19.98 8.60
N ILE A 143 10.36 -20.17 7.30
CA ILE A 143 9.36 -20.63 6.33
C ILE A 143 8.95 -22.08 6.64
N ASP A 144 9.91 -22.99 6.88
CA ASP A 144 9.66 -24.40 7.20
C ASP A 144 8.78 -24.56 8.43
N LYS A 145 9.02 -23.74 9.46
CA LYS A 145 8.18 -23.69 10.67
C LYS A 145 6.72 -23.37 10.32
N GLN A 146 6.48 -22.39 9.44
CA GLN A 146 5.12 -22.04 9.04
C GLN A 146 4.50 -23.06 8.08
N ILE A 147 5.30 -23.69 7.22
CA ILE A 147 4.83 -24.80 6.37
C ILE A 147 4.35 -25.95 7.26
N ALA A 148 5.14 -26.34 8.26
CA ALA A 148 4.76 -27.37 9.21
C ALA A 148 3.49 -26.99 10.00
N ALA A 149 3.35 -25.72 10.40
CA ALA A 149 2.14 -25.21 11.05
C ALA A 149 0.92 -25.29 10.13
N PHE A 150 1.08 -24.98 8.84
CA PHE A 150 0.01 -25.03 7.87
C PHE A 150 -0.42 -26.47 7.54
N VAL A 151 0.54 -27.39 7.36
CA VAL A 151 0.26 -28.82 7.18
C VAL A 151 -0.47 -29.37 8.41
N ARG A 152 0.01 -29.07 9.62
CA ARG A 152 -0.65 -29.50 10.87
C ARG A 152 -2.08 -28.97 10.97
N LEU A 153 -2.34 -27.73 10.54
CA LEU A 153 -3.70 -27.18 10.51
C LEU A 153 -4.63 -28.02 9.61
N ILE A 154 -4.16 -28.37 8.42
CA ILE A 154 -4.92 -29.19 7.46
C ILE A 154 -5.18 -30.58 8.06
N GLU A 155 -4.15 -31.22 8.60
CA GLU A 155 -4.24 -32.56 9.20
C GLU A 155 -5.22 -32.60 10.37
N CYS A 156 -5.20 -31.59 11.25
CA CYS A 156 -6.05 -31.58 12.44
C CYS A 156 -7.50 -31.19 12.16
N LYS A 157 -7.76 -30.27 11.21
CA LYS A 157 -9.09 -29.65 11.06
C LYS A 157 -9.80 -29.91 9.75
N TYR A 158 -9.08 -30.19 8.66
CA TYR A 158 -9.65 -30.16 7.30
C TYR A 158 -9.54 -31.47 6.52
N LEU A 159 -9.01 -32.54 7.12
CA LEU A 159 -9.08 -33.87 6.53
C LEU A 159 -10.53 -34.36 6.47
N SER A 160 -11.01 -34.57 5.25
CA SER A 160 -12.33 -35.17 5.01
C SER A 160 -12.22 -36.69 5.04
N THR A 161 -13.28 -37.35 5.52
CA THR A 161 -13.43 -38.81 5.49
C THR A 161 -14.63 -39.18 4.61
N ALA A 162 -14.83 -40.47 4.34
CA ALA A 162 -15.97 -40.94 3.55
C ALA A 162 -17.35 -40.55 4.15
N THR A 163 -17.39 -40.26 5.45
CA THR A 163 -18.62 -39.94 6.20
C THR A 163 -18.68 -38.50 6.72
N ASP A 164 -17.58 -37.74 6.66
CA ASP A 164 -17.48 -36.39 7.20
C ASP A 164 -16.70 -35.48 6.23
N TYR A 165 -17.41 -34.58 5.54
CA TYR A 165 -16.84 -33.64 4.60
C TYR A 165 -16.49 -32.31 5.30
N ARG A 166 -15.21 -31.93 5.25
CA ARG A 166 -14.67 -30.73 5.91
C ARG A 166 -14.13 -29.75 4.88
N PRO A 167 -14.96 -28.80 4.39
CA PRO A 167 -14.52 -27.84 3.39
C PRO A 167 -13.49 -26.87 3.97
N MET A 168 -12.47 -26.54 3.17
CA MET A 168 -11.45 -25.55 3.49
C MET A 168 -11.40 -24.48 2.41
N ASP A 169 -11.51 -23.21 2.81
CA ASP A 169 -11.19 -22.09 1.94
C ASP A 169 -9.66 -21.94 1.86
N LEU A 170 -9.07 -22.54 0.82
CA LEU A 170 -7.62 -22.52 0.60
C LEU A 170 -7.09 -21.09 0.44
N ALA A 171 -7.83 -20.20 -0.24
CA ALA A 171 -7.37 -18.82 -0.46
C ALA A 171 -7.22 -18.08 0.88
N ARG A 172 -8.17 -18.28 1.79
CA ARG A 172 -8.11 -17.72 3.14
C ARG A 172 -6.95 -18.29 3.95
N LYS A 173 -6.68 -19.60 3.86
CA LYS A 173 -5.55 -20.20 4.61
C LYS A 173 -4.19 -19.84 4.03
N CYS A 174 -4.07 -19.71 2.71
CA CYS A 174 -2.86 -19.20 2.07
C CYS A 174 -2.55 -17.77 2.50
N ASN A 175 -3.58 -16.92 2.68
CA ASN A 175 -3.38 -15.58 3.23
C ASN A 175 -2.88 -15.62 4.68
N TYR A 176 -3.45 -16.48 5.54
CA TYR A 176 -2.96 -16.67 6.92
C TYR A 176 -1.52 -17.16 6.97
N PHE A 177 -1.18 -18.13 6.12
CA PHE A 177 0.19 -18.62 5.97
C PHE A 177 1.15 -17.50 5.56
N ALA A 178 0.77 -16.67 4.56
CA ALA A 178 1.60 -15.54 4.14
C ALA A 178 1.85 -14.54 5.27
N LEU A 179 0.80 -14.20 6.04
CA LEU A 179 0.92 -13.27 7.18
C LEU A 179 1.81 -13.83 8.29
N ASP A 180 1.68 -15.12 8.61
CA ASP A 180 2.52 -15.77 9.61
C ASP A 180 3.97 -15.94 9.16
N VAL A 181 4.22 -16.19 7.86
CA VAL A 181 5.58 -16.21 7.29
C VAL A 181 6.22 -14.83 7.38
N ILE A 182 5.54 -13.80 6.88
CA ILE A 182 6.03 -12.43 6.90
C ILE A 182 6.34 -11.98 8.32
N SER A 183 5.44 -12.25 9.27
CA SER A 183 5.66 -11.86 10.66
C SER A 183 6.79 -12.66 11.34
N GLU A 184 6.94 -13.95 11.03
CA GLU A 184 8.08 -14.74 11.50
C GLU A 184 9.41 -14.21 10.97
N LEU A 185 9.49 -13.83 9.68
CA LEU A 185 10.73 -13.31 9.08
C LEU A 185 11.02 -11.85 9.52
N GLY A 186 9.98 -11.04 9.64
CA GLY A 186 10.05 -9.62 10.01
C GLY A 186 10.39 -9.41 11.48
N PHE A 187 9.65 -10.08 12.38
CA PHE A 187 9.70 -9.86 13.83
C PHE A 187 10.36 -11.00 14.62
N GLY A 188 10.65 -12.13 13.96
CA GLY A 188 11.13 -13.35 14.62
C GLY A 188 10.01 -14.16 15.29
N ALA A 189 8.74 -13.78 15.10
CA ALA A 189 7.59 -14.50 15.65
C ALA A 189 6.33 -14.30 14.78
N ALA A 190 5.69 -15.41 14.42
CA ALA A 190 4.40 -15.38 13.73
C ALA A 190 3.28 -14.75 14.58
N PHE A 191 2.36 -14.03 13.92
CA PHE A 191 1.16 -13.47 14.54
C PHE A 191 0.17 -14.55 15.03
N GLY A 192 0.19 -15.74 14.42
CA GLY A 192 -0.58 -16.91 14.85
C GLY A 192 -1.90 -17.13 14.11
N PHE A 193 -2.06 -16.57 12.91
CA PHE A 193 -3.27 -16.75 12.11
C PHE A 193 -3.56 -18.22 11.80
N LEU A 194 -2.52 -19.02 11.54
CA LEU A 194 -2.64 -20.46 11.31
C LEU A 194 -3.00 -21.24 12.58
N ALA A 195 -2.41 -20.87 13.72
CA ALA A 195 -2.65 -21.55 14.99
C ALA A 195 -4.10 -21.38 15.46
N GLU A 196 -4.61 -20.15 15.35
CA GLU A 196 -5.96 -19.77 15.77
C GLU A 196 -7.01 -20.05 14.69
N ASP A 197 -6.58 -20.23 13.44
CA ASP A 197 -7.41 -20.54 12.28
C ASP A 197 -8.53 -19.50 12.00
N ARG A 198 -8.29 -18.25 12.39
CA ARG A 198 -9.24 -17.15 12.31
C ARG A 198 -8.56 -15.84 11.91
N ASP A 199 -9.38 -14.89 11.47
CA ASP A 199 -8.90 -13.56 11.08
C ASP A 199 -8.61 -12.78 12.36
N LEU A 200 -7.36 -12.87 12.82
CA LEU A 200 -6.94 -12.19 14.03
C LEU A 200 -7.10 -10.68 13.85
N TYR A 201 -7.74 -10.07 14.84
CA TYR A 201 -8.01 -8.63 14.88
C TYR A 201 -8.90 -8.13 13.72
N SER A 202 -9.63 -9.00 13.01
CA SER A 202 -10.40 -8.61 11.82
C SER A 202 -9.54 -7.93 10.75
N TYR A 203 -8.28 -8.34 10.60
CA TYR A 203 -7.32 -7.75 9.67
C TYR A 203 -7.83 -7.82 8.22
N ASN A 204 -8.18 -9.01 7.74
CA ASN A 204 -8.62 -9.20 6.37
C ASN A 204 -9.94 -8.47 6.10
N GLU A 205 -10.85 -8.49 7.07
CA GLU A 205 -12.11 -7.77 6.94
C GLU A 205 -11.89 -6.25 6.84
N MET A 206 -11.03 -5.68 7.68
CA MET A 206 -10.71 -4.26 7.68
C MET A 206 -9.99 -3.86 6.39
N THR A 207 -8.95 -4.61 6.00
CA THR A 207 -8.22 -4.42 4.74
C THR A 207 -9.18 -4.38 3.56
N ARG A 208 -10.11 -5.34 3.46
CA ARG A 208 -11.10 -5.36 2.37
C ARG A 208 -12.02 -4.14 2.34
N LYS A 209 -12.37 -3.57 3.49
CA LYS A 209 -13.21 -2.36 3.58
C LYS A 209 -12.42 -1.08 3.34
N PHE A 210 -11.17 -1.03 3.80
CA PHE A 210 -10.34 0.16 3.80
C PHE A 210 -9.66 0.40 2.45
N PHE A 211 -9.13 -0.64 1.80
CA PHE A 211 -8.38 -0.50 0.54
C PHE A 211 -9.18 0.16 -0.59
N PRO A 212 -10.44 -0.21 -0.88
CA PRO A 212 -11.23 0.47 -1.92
C PRO A 212 -11.41 1.97 -1.64
N PHE A 213 -11.53 2.36 -0.37
CA PHE A 213 -11.63 3.75 0.04
C PHE A 213 -10.32 4.50 -0.18
N VAL A 214 -9.18 3.93 0.25
CA VAL A 214 -7.85 4.52 0.00
C VAL A 214 -7.58 4.67 -1.49
N MET A 215 -7.89 3.65 -2.29
CA MET A 215 -7.75 3.66 -3.76
C MET A 215 -8.63 4.73 -4.43
N PHE A 216 -9.84 4.95 -3.92
CA PHE A 216 -10.69 6.04 -4.39
C PHE A 216 -10.06 7.41 -4.08
N MET A 217 -9.56 7.60 -2.87
CA MET A 217 -8.98 8.87 -2.44
C MET A 217 -7.64 9.17 -3.13
N SER A 218 -6.81 8.15 -3.37
CA SER A 218 -5.52 8.26 -4.07
C SER A 218 -5.67 8.72 -5.52
N SER A 219 -6.80 8.37 -6.16
CA SER A 219 -7.13 8.76 -7.52
C SER A 219 -7.32 10.27 -7.69
N VAL A 220 -7.64 10.98 -6.61
CA VAL A 220 -7.95 12.41 -6.63
C VAL A 220 -6.94 13.14 -5.74
N PRO A 221 -5.89 13.76 -6.30
CA PRO A 221 -4.81 14.36 -5.51
C PRO A 221 -5.26 15.36 -4.44
N VAL A 222 -6.35 16.09 -4.69
CA VAL A 222 -6.95 16.99 -3.69
C VAL A 222 -7.50 16.20 -2.51
N LEU A 223 -8.23 15.12 -2.75
CA LEU A 223 -8.75 14.25 -1.68
C LEU A 223 -7.61 13.59 -0.90
N LEU A 224 -6.55 13.15 -1.60
CA LEU A 224 -5.34 12.65 -0.95
C LEU A 224 -4.72 13.68 0.00
N SER A 225 -4.60 14.94 -0.43
CA SER A 225 -4.08 16.02 0.43
C SER A 225 -4.99 16.39 1.60
N MET A 226 -6.25 15.93 1.58
CA MET A 226 -7.24 16.16 2.64
C MET A 226 -7.30 15.03 3.66
N LEU A 227 -6.88 13.80 3.31
CA LEU A 227 -6.88 12.63 4.21
C LEU A 227 -6.09 12.88 5.51
N GLY A 228 -4.94 13.55 5.42
CA GLY A 228 -4.12 13.89 6.58
C GLY A 228 -4.59 15.10 7.38
N LYS A 229 -5.68 15.77 6.98
CA LYS A 229 -6.17 17.00 7.62
C LYS A 229 -7.42 16.72 8.45
N TRP A 230 -7.55 17.43 9.55
CA TRP A 230 -8.77 17.39 10.36
C TRP A 230 -9.97 17.92 9.55
N PRO A 231 -11.17 17.31 9.62
CA PRO A 231 -11.55 16.17 10.47
C PRO A 231 -11.35 14.79 9.82
N LEU A 232 -10.92 14.70 8.56
CA LEU A 232 -10.79 13.41 7.85
C LEU A 232 -9.70 12.52 8.45
N SER A 233 -8.65 13.10 9.01
CA SER A 233 -7.62 12.36 9.77
C SER A 233 -8.19 11.61 10.98
N ALA A 234 -9.31 12.07 11.55
CA ALA A 234 -9.97 11.40 12.68
C ALA A 234 -10.78 10.16 12.27
N LEU A 235 -11.01 9.94 10.96
CA LEU A 235 -11.64 8.74 10.41
C LEU A 235 -10.61 7.68 9.97
N GLY A 236 -9.32 8.01 10.01
CA GLY A 236 -8.23 7.07 9.74
C GLY A 236 -8.01 6.13 10.93
N PRO A 237 -7.45 4.93 10.69
CA PRO A 237 -7.10 4.02 11.78
C PRO A 237 -6.07 4.67 12.70
N THR A 238 -6.30 4.63 14.00
CA THR A 238 -5.36 5.16 15.00
C THR A 238 -4.71 4.03 15.79
N ALA A 239 -3.50 4.26 16.29
CA ALA A 239 -2.79 3.28 17.13
C ALA A 239 -3.52 2.95 18.46
N GLY A 240 -4.60 3.67 18.79
CA GLY A 240 -5.49 3.39 19.92
C GLY A 240 -6.64 2.43 19.60
N ASP A 241 -6.81 2.02 18.34
CA ASP A 241 -7.92 1.15 17.95
C ASP A 241 -7.69 -0.27 18.48
N SER A 242 -8.65 -0.79 19.23
CA SER A 242 -8.57 -2.12 19.86
C SER A 242 -8.76 -3.29 18.88
N ALA A 243 -8.99 -3.01 17.60
CA ALA A 243 -9.20 -3.97 16.52
C ALA A 243 -8.66 -3.43 15.18
N GLY A 244 -8.38 -4.35 14.25
CA GLY A 244 -7.95 -4.07 12.88
C GLY A 244 -6.53 -3.53 12.75
N PHE A 245 -6.34 -2.65 11.77
CA PHE A 245 -5.05 -2.09 11.39
C PHE A 245 -4.37 -1.41 12.57
N GLY A 246 -5.09 -0.61 13.37
CA GLY A 246 -4.54 0.06 14.57
C GLY A 246 -3.97 -0.89 15.62
N ARG A 247 -4.58 -2.06 15.82
CA ARG A 247 -4.06 -3.08 16.76
C ARG A 247 -2.80 -3.76 16.24
N LEU A 248 -2.72 -4.01 14.93
CA LEU A 248 -1.45 -4.45 14.32
C LEU A 248 -0.38 -3.36 14.43
N MET A 249 -0.74 -2.08 14.31
CA MET A 249 0.20 -0.97 14.53
C MET A 249 0.75 -0.98 15.95
N GLN A 250 -0.12 -1.24 16.94
CA GLN A 250 0.30 -1.34 18.33
C GLN A 250 1.20 -2.55 18.56
N PHE A 251 0.85 -3.70 17.98
CA PHE A 251 1.68 -4.91 18.07
C PHE A 251 3.07 -4.64 17.48
N ALA A 252 3.14 -4.19 16.24
CA ALA A 252 4.35 -3.71 15.58
C ALA A 252 5.16 -2.72 16.44
N ALA A 253 4.51 -1.69 16.99
CA ALA A 253 5.16 -0.71 17.85
C ALA A 253 5.79 -1.34 19.09
N SER A 254 5.07 -2.25 19.73
CA SER A 254 5.59 -2.97 20.90
C SER A 254 6.81 -3.84 20.57
N PHE A 255 6.88 -4.39 19.35
CA PHE A 255 8.06 -5.12 18.87
C PHE A 255 9.25 -4.20 18.62
N VAL A 256 9.04 -3.09 17.91
CA VAL A 256 10.08 -2.10 17.65
C VAL A 256 10.62 -1.52 18.97
N ASP A 257 9.73 -1.10 19.86
CA ASP A 257 10.09 -0.53 21.16
C ASP A 257 10.79 -1.57 22.05
N GLY A 258 10.29 -2.81 22.07
CA GLY A 258 10.92 -3.91 22.79
C GLY A 258 12.31 -4.24 22.27
N ARG A 259 12.56 -4.07 20.96
CA ARG A 259 13.87 -4.32 20.35
C ARG A 259 14.86 -3.17 20.59
N LEU A 260 14.37 -1.93 20.59
CA LEU A 260 15.19 -0.75 20.88
C LEU A 260 15.45 -0.53 22.38
N ALA A 261 14.75 -1.25 23.26
CA ALA A 261 14.93 -1.15 24.71
C ALA A 261 16.35 -1.55 25.17
N PRO A 262 16.93 -0.87 26.18
CA PRO A 262 18.26 -1.20 26.70
C PRO A 262 18.33 -2.64 27.22
N GLY A 263 19.34 -3.40 26.78
CA GLY A 263 19.53 -4.79 27.20
C GLY A 263 18.66 -5.83 26.48
N SER A 264 17.96 -5.44 25.41
CA SER A 264 17.24 -6.36 24.55
C SER A 264 18.18 -7.39 23.90
N LYS A 265 17.68 -8.62 23.72
CA LYS A 265 18.44 -9.66 23.02
C LYS A 265 18.41 -9.39 21.52
N ARG A 266 19.59 -9.46 20.89
CA ARG A 266 19.74 -9.32 19.44
C ARG A 266 18.91 -10.37 18.71
N GLY A 267 18.10 -9.92 17.76
CA GLY A 267 17.28 -10.76 16.90
C GLY A 267 18.07 -11.46 15.80
N ARG A 268 17.44 -12.45 15.17
CA ARG A 268 17.89 -13.06 13.91
C ARG A 268 16.74 -12.96 12.91
N ASP A 269 16.30 -11.72 12.69
CA ASP A 269 15.12 -11.33 11.94
C ASP A 269 15.38 -10.01 11.20
N MET A 270 14.52 -9.68 10.23
CA MET A 270 14.76 -8.55 9.32
C MET A 270 14.82 -7.23 10.08
N MET A 271 14.00 -7.08 11.11
CA MET A 271 14.00 -5.90 11.97
C MET A 271 15.38 -5.65 12.61
N GLN A 272 16.05 -6.70 13.09
CA GLN A 272 17.41 -6.54 13.62
C GLN A 272 18.39 -6.07 12.55
N SER A 273 18.31 -6.62 11.34
CA SER A 273 19.17 -6.21 10.22
C SER A 273 18.97 -4.74 9.85
N PHE A 274 17.73 -4.25 9.93
CA PHE A 274 17.41 -2.84 9.69
C PHE A 274 17.95 -1.91 10.78
N ILE A 275 17.84 -2.31 12.05
CA ILE A 275 18.45 -1.59 13.16
C ILE A 275 19.97 -1.52 12.97
N ASP A 276 20.60 -2.64 12.64
CA ASP A 276 22.05 -2.72 12.41
C ASP A 276 22.49 -1.87 11.21
N SER A 277 21.60 -1.68 10.23
CA SER A 277 21.80 -0.83 9.04
C SER A 277 21.48 0.66 9.28
N GLY A 278 21.12 1.03 10.51
CA GLY A 278 20.93 2.41 10.94
C GLY A 278 19.56 3.01 10.63
N LEU A 279 18.50 2.20 10.50
CA LEU A 279 17.15 2.73 10.45
C LEU A 279 16.74 3.33 11.80
N THR A 280 16.14 4.50 11.76
CA THR A 280 15.55 5.16 12.92
C THR A 280 14.28 4.46 13.38
N ARG A 281 13.83 4.71 14.62
CA ARG A 281 12.57 4.18 15.13
C ARG A 281 11.38 4.49 14.20
N ASP A 282 11.32 5.71 13.70
CA ASP A 282 10.21 6.14 12.84
C ASP A 282 10.24 5.43 11.48
N GLU A 283 11.43 5.27 10.89
CA GLU A 283 11.59 4.47 9.67
C GLU A 283 11.19 3.00 9.92
N LEU A 284 11.66 2.39 11.01
CA LEU A 284 11.29 1.01 11.38
C LEU A 284 9.77 0.86 11.54
N MET A 285 9.12 1.81 12.21
CA MET A 285 7.67 1.81 12.38
C MET A 285 6.95 1.83 11.03
N GLN A 286 7.40 2.65 10.08
CA GLN A 286 6.80 2.73 8.75
C GLN A 286 7.03 1.46 7.92
N GLU A 287 8.24 0.90 7.98
CA GLU A 287 8.62 -0.28 7.18
C GLU A 287 7.92 -1.56 7.64
N VAL A 288 7.73 -1.72 8.95
CA VAL A 288 6.96 -2.82 9.53
C VAL A 288 5.58 -2.96 8.89
N PHE A 289 4.97 -1.83 8.52
CA PHE A 289 3.65 -1.83 7.91
C PHE A 289 3.63 -2.02 6.39
N VAL A 290 4.75 -1.79 5.73
CA VAL A 290 4.92 -2.15 4.32
C VAL A 290 5.18 -3.65 4.21
N GLU A 291 5.81 -4.22 5.23
CA GLU A 291 6.16 -5.63 5.27
C GLU A 291 4.97 -6.54 5.61
N THR A 292 4.01 -6.07 6.42
CA THR A 292 2.84 -6.84 6.92
C THR A 292 1.53 -6.57 6.18
#